data_AF-A0A7S4FUX5-F1
#
_entry.id   AF-A0A7S4FUX5-F1
#
_cell.length_a   1.000
_cell.length_b   1.000
_cell.length_c   1.000
_cell.angle_alpha   90.00
_cell.angle_beta   90.00
_cell.angle_gamma   90.00
#
_symmetry.space_group_name_H-M   'P 1'
#
loop_
_entity.id
_entity.type
_entity.pdbx_description
1 polymer ?
#
loop_
_entity_poly.entity_id
_entity_poly.type
_entity_poly.pdbx_seq_one_letter_code
_entity_poly.pdbx_strand_id
1 'polypeptide(L)'
;EDKHGEVIAEKRRPGVETYLGVHFPAVDVPDQARALFSCNPYTHIPDVQSNAVPLVPERCPVSGDHPDMSLVCARACSPGHLTYLSNMGVSSTFVLALVVKAELWGLIICHDLTPKYVPCADRAALVFLAETMGLLIECDLEKMEMAEMQRARVARQAMIRALQETDDISEAFTCGPQNISSLIDCTGACLVRDDRVLRSGATPSDAQ
;
A
#
# COMPACT_ATOMS: atom_id res chain seq x y z
N GLU A 1 4.64 -2.29 5.91
CA GLU A 1 5.69 -2.99 6.69
C GLU A 1 5.41 -4.49 6.90
N ASP A 2 4.16 -4.90 7.07
CA ASP A 2 3.75 -6.32 7.26
C ASP A 2 3.23 -7.02 5.99
N LYS A 3 3.09 -6.27 4.88
CA LYS A 3 2.54 -6.72 3.58
C LYS A 3 1.07 -7.17 3.63
N HIS A 4 0.36 -6.87 4.71
CA HIS A 4 -1.09 -7.00 4.78
C HIS A 4 -1.74 -5.98 3.83
N GLY A 5 -2.92 -6.33 3.32
CA GLY A 5 -3.69 -5.47 2.42
C GLY A 5 -5.00 -5.04 3.06
N GLU A 6 -5.50 -3.88 2.68
CA GLU A 6 -6.84 -3.41 3.02
C GLU A 6 -7.55 -2.94 1.75
N VAL A 7 -8.83 -3.22 1.64
CA VAL A 7 -9.66 -2.67 0.55
C VAL A 7 -10.10 -1.26 0.93
N ILE A 8 -9.38 -0.26 0.42
CA ILE A 8 -9.62 1.16 0.73
C ILE A 8 -10.70 1.81 -0.16
N ALA A 9 -11.05 1.18 -1.28
CA ALA A 9 -12.07 1.67 -2.21
C ALA A 9 -12.73 0.50 -2.94
N GLU A 10 -14.04 0.60 -3.16
CA GLU A 10 -14.80 -0.44 -3.86
C GLU A 10 -15.91 0.16 -4.73
N LYS A 11 -16.12 -0.41 -5.92
CA LYS A 11 -17.30 -0.20 -6.74
C LYS A 11 -17.88 -1.56 -7.13
N ARG A 12 -19.14 -1.81 -6.78
CA ARG A 12 -19.82 -3.10 -7.03
C ARG A 12 -21.24 -2.92 -7.56
N ARG A 13 -21.78 -4.01 -8.11
CA ARG A 13 -23.21 -4.12 -8.45
C ARG A 13 -24.06 -4.23 -7.16
N PRO A 14 -25.33 -3.77 -7.17
CA PRO A 14 -26.26 -4.06 -6.10
C PRO A 14 -26.37 -5.57 -5.83
N GLY A 15 -26.46 -5.96 -4.56
CA GLY A 15 -26.63 -7.36 -4.15
C GLY A 15 -25.35 -8.21 -4.08
N VAL A 16 -24.19 -7.69 -4.51
CA VAL A 16 -22.89 -8.35 -4.28
C VAL A 16 -22.37 -7.97 -2.90
N GLU A 17 -21.77 -8.92 -2.18
CA GLU A 17 -21.11 -8.67 -0.90
C GLU A 17 -20.02 -7.59 -1.03
N THR A 18 -19.79 -6.83 0.05
CA THR A 18 -18.79 -5.77 0.08
C THR A 18 -17.53 -6.25 0.76
N TYR A 19 -16.39 -5.90 0.20
CA TYR A 19 -15.08 -6.12 0.80
C TYR A 19 -14.46 -4.83 1.34
N LEU A 20 -15.14 -3.68 1.27
CA LEU A 20 -14.61 -2.39 1.74
C LEU A 20 -14.22 -2.46 3.22
N GLY A 21 -12.99 -2.06 3.54
CA GLY A 21 -12.41 -2.10 4.90
C GLY A 21 -11.97 -3.49 5.37
N VAL A 22 -12.17 -4.54 4.57
CA VAL A 22 -11.68 -5.88 4.90
C VAL A 22 -10.16 -5.90 4.77
N HIS A 23 -9.52 -6.47 5.79
CA HIS A 23 -8.08 -6.68 5.84
C HIS A 23 -7.74 -8.10 5.39
N PHE A 24 -6.78 -8.21 4.48
CA PHE A 24 -6.29 -9.46 3.94
C PHE A 24 -4.86 -9.73 4.44
N PRO A 25 -4.58 -10.94 4.96
CA PRO A 25 -3.25 -11.28 5.43
C PRO A 25 -2.26 -11.36 4.26
N ALA A 26 -0.97 -11.26 4.57
CA ALA A 26 0.08 -11.20 3.57
C ALA A 26 0.20 -12.51 2.77
N VAL A 27 -0.28 -13.61 3.34
CA VAL A 27 -0.26 -14.95 2.74
C VAL A 27 -1.19 -15.08 1.52
N ASP A 28 -2.20 -14.21 1.39
CA ASP A 28 -3.15 -14.26 0.28
C ASP A 28 -2.51 -13.80 -1.04
N VAL A 29 -1.47 -12.97 -0.95
CA VAL A 29 -0.62 -12.58 -2.09
C VAL A 29 0.84 -12.90 -1.70
N PRO A 30 1.35 -14.11 -2.01
CA PRO A 30 2.69 -14.51 -1.60
C PRO A 30 3.77 -13.67 -2.31
N ASP A 31 4.99 -13.66 -1.75
CA ASP A 31 6.10 -12.83 -2.25
C ASP A 31 6.43 -13.08 -3.73
N GLN A 32 6.32 -14.31 -4.21
CA GLN A 32 6.48 -14.64 -5.63
C GLN A 32 5.42 -13.94 -6.50
N ALA A 33 4.17 -13.89 -6.04
CA ALA A 33 3.09 -13.21 -6.77
C ALA A 33 3.31 -11.69 -6.77
N ARG A 34 3.78 -11.12 -5.66
CA ARG A 34 4.13 -9.69 -5.58
C ARG A 34 5.26 -9.34 -6.53
N ALA A 35 6.32 -10.15 -6.57
CA ALA A 35 7.43 -9.97 -7.49
C ALA A 35 6.97 -10.04 -8.96
N LEU A 36 5.99 -10.92 -9.26
CA LEU A 36 5.38 -10.97 -10.59
C LEU A 36 4.62 -9.68 -10.93
N PHE A 37 3.85 -9.13 -9.98
CA PHE A 37 3.16 -7.85 -10.18
C PHE A 37 4.12 -6.67 -10.37
N SER A 38 5.36 -6.76 -9.89
CA SER A 38 6.38 -5.74 -10.13
C SER A 38 6.90 -5.73 -11.58
N CYS A 39 6.84 -6.86 -12.31
CA CYS A 39 7.34 -6.95 -13.69
C CYS A 39 6.25 -7.15 -14.74
N ASN A 40 5.06 -7.62 -14.34
CA ASN A 40 3.92 -7.83 -15.21
C ASN A 40 2.75 -6.94 -14.79
N PRO A 41 2.29 -6.01 -15.65
CA PRO A 41 1.34 -4.97 -15.26
C PRO A 41 -0.06 -5.51 -14.91
N TYR A 42 -0.42 -6.72 -15.34
CA TYR A 42 -1.69 -7.33 -15.00
C TYR A 42 -1.69 -8.86 -14.98
N THR A 43 -2.66 -9.43 -14.27
CA THR A 43 -3.08 -10.83 -14.39
C THR A 43 -4.53 -10.88 -14.85
N HIS A 44 -4.83 -11.75 -15.81
CA HIS A 44 -6.18 -11.91 -16.37
C HIS A 44 -6.58 -13.38 -16.38
N ILE A 45 -7.63 -13.70 -15.62
CA ILE A 45 -8.23 -15.03 -15.55
C ILE A 45 -9.68 -14.89 -16.03
N PRO A 46 -9.95 -15.13 -17.32
CA PRO A 46 -11.27 -14.92 -17.89
C PRO A 46 -12.29 -15.96 -17.44
N ASP A 47 -11.82 -17.14 -17.02
CA ASP A 47 -12.63 -18.24 -16.52
C ASP A 47 -11.83 -19.05 -15.51
N VAL A 48 -12.23 -19.00 -14.24
CA VAL A 48 -11.61 -19.73 -13.12
C VAL A 48 -11.77 -21.25 -13.26
N GLN A 49 -12.80 -21.71 -13.97
CA GLN A 49 -13.06 -23.14 -14.19
C GLN A 49 -12.35 -23.70 -15.43
N SER A 50 -11.67 -22.85 -16.20
CA SER A 50 -10.97 -23.29 -17.41
C SER A 50 -9.77 -24.18 -17.09
N ASN A 51 -9.61 -25.25 -17.87
CA ASN A 51 -8.47 -26.14 -17.74
C ASN A 51 -7.22 -25.50 -18.35
N ALA A 52 -6.10 -25.57 -17.64
CA ALA A 52 -4.80 -25.19 -18.19
C ALA A 52 -4.43 -26.11 -19.36
N VAL A 53 -3.91 -25.52 -20.44
CA VAL A 53 -3.41 -26.25 -21.60
C VAL A 53 -1.89 -26.37 -21.51
N PRO A 54 -1.32 -27.59 -21.51
CA PRO A 54 0.13 -27.77 -21.41
C PRO A 54 0.84 -27.30 -22.67
N LEU A 55 2.08 -26.81 -22.50
CA LEU A 55 2.97 -26.51 -23.62
C LEU A 55 3.50 -27.82 -24.23
N VAL A 56 3.64 -27.84 -25.56
CA VAL A 56 4.19 -28.98 -26.29
C VAL A 56 5.32 -28.49 -27.22
N PRO A 57 6.59 -28.84 -26.96
CA PRO A 57 7.08 -29.57 -25.78
C PRO A 57 7.00 -28.73 -24.49
N GLU A 58 6.92 -29.40 -23.34
CA GLU A 58 6.86 -28.75 -22.02
C GLU A 58 8.15 -28.00 -21.67
N ARG A 59 9.27 -28.45 -22.23
CA ARG A 59 10.61 -27.92 -22.00
C ARG A 59 11.19 -27.38 -23.30
N CYS A 60 12.01 -26.34 -23.17
CA CYS A 60 12.74 -25.75 -24.28
C CYS A 60 13.64 -26.82 -24.95
N PRO A 61 13.51 -27.08 -26.27
CA PRO A 61 14.34 -28.07 -26.96
C PRO A 61 15.85 -27.77 -26.94
N VAL A 62 16.22 -26.50 -26.71
CA VAL A 62 17.62 -26.04 -26.71
C VAL A 62 18.24 -26.13 -25.31
N SER A 63 17.56 -25.63 -24.28
CA SER A 63 18.12 -25.59 -22.92
C SER A 63 17.68 -26.76 -22.02
N GLY A 64 16.54 -27.40 -22.31
CA GLY A 64 15.93 -28.41 -21.44
C GLY A 64 15.15 -27.85 -20.25
N ASP A 65 15.15 -26.53 -20.05
CA ASP A 65 14.42 -25.87 -18.96
C ASP A 65 12.95 -25.62 -19.30
N HIS A 66 12.15 -25.35 -18.27
CA HIS A 66 10.82 -24.77 -18.48
C HIS A 66 10.96 -23.32 -18.98
N PRO A 67 10.12 -22.87 -19.91
CA PRO A 67 10.12 -21.48 -20.35
C PRO A 67 9.74 -20.56 -19.19
N ASP A 68 10.38 -19.39 -19.13
CA ASP A 68 9.95 -18.33 -18.24
C ASP A 68 8.64 -17.72 -18.74
N MET A 69 7.56 -17.93 -17.99
CA MET A 69 6.22 -17.47 -18.33
C MET A 69 5.86 -16.16 -17.61
N SER A 70 6.79 -15.51 -16.91
CA SER A 70 6.50 -14.36 -16.04
C SER A 70 5.77 -13.22 -16.75
N LEU A 71 6.15 -12.94 -18.00
CA LEU A 71 5.55 -11.87 -18.82
C LEU A 71 4.46 -12.37 -19.79
N VAL A 72 4.10 -13.65 -19.73
CA VAL A 72 3.11 -14.23 -20.63
C VAL A 72 1.70 -13.99 -20.08
N CYS A 73 0.90 -13.23 -20.83
CA CYS A 73 -0.46 -12.84 -20.41
C CYS A 73 -1.45 -14.03 -20.34
N ALA A 74 -1.15 -15.14 -21.01
CA ALA A 74 -1.95 -16.37 -21.01
C ALA A 74 -1.41 -17.43 -20.03
N ARG A 75 -0.48 -17.08 -19.15
CA ARG A 75 0.07 -18.00 -18.15
C ARG A 75 -1.05 -18.53 -17.25
N ALA A 76 -1.10 -19.84 -17.07
CA ALA A 76 -2.04 -20.47 -16.15
C ALA A 76 -1.79 -20.03 -14.69
N CYS A 77 -2.86 -19.85 -13.93
CA CYS A 77 -2.78 -19.52 -12.51
C CYS A 77 -2.56 -20.77 -11.65
N SER A 78 -2.12 -20.61 -10.40
CA SER A 78 -1.90 -21.73 -9.50
C SER A 78 -3.25 -22.36 -9.08
N PRO A 79 -3.33 -23.70 -8.96
CA PRO A 79 -4.57 -24.38 -8.54
C PRO A 79 -5.10 -23.91 -7.18
N GLY A 80 -4.19 -23.56 -6.25
CA GLY A 80 -4.55 -23.01 -4.95
C GLY A 80 -5.28 -21.66 -5.06
N HIS A 81 -4.82 -20.76 -5.94
CA HIS A 81 -5.49 -19.49 -6.16
C HIS A 81 -6.82 -19.65 -6.91
N LEU A 82 -6.93 -20.60 -7.85
CA LEU A 82 -8.21 -20.94 -8.49
C LEU A 82 -9.24 -21.46 -7.47
N THR A 83 -8.79 -22.28 -6.51
CA THR A 83 -9.63 -22.76 -5.39
C THR A 83 -10.07 -21.60 -4.50
N TYR A 84 -9.15 -20.68 -4.17
CA TYR A 84 -9.46 -19.47 -3.43
C TYR A 84 -10.54 -18.60 -4.12
N LEU A 85 -10.37 -18.31 -5.42
CA LEU A 85 -11.35 -17.55 -6.21
C LEU A 85 -12.71 -18.26 -6.27
N SER A 86 -12.71 -19.59 -6.44
CA SER A 86 -13.93 -20.38 -6.44
C SER A 86 -14.67 -20.31 -5.10
N ASN A 87 -13.95 -20.36 -3.97
CA ASN A 87 -14.54 -20.22 -2.64
C ASN A 87 -15.16 -18.84 -2.40
N MET A 88 -14.65 -17.80 -3.06
CA MET A 88 -15.23 -16.45 -3.07
C MET A 88 -16.41 -16.29 -4.04
N GLY A 89 -16.76 -17.33 -4.81
CA GLY A 89 -17.78 -17.25 -5.87
C GLY A 89 -17.36 -16.43 -7.10
N VAL A 90 -16.07 -16.19 -7.27
CA VAL A 90 -15.51 -15.44 -8.40
C VAL A 90 -15.33 -16.37 -9.59
N SER A 91 -15.90 -16.01 -10.75
CA SER A 91 -15.76 -16.78 -11.99
C SER A 91 -14.74 -16.18 -12.96
N SER A 92 -14.43 -14.90 -12.83
CA SER A 92 -13.34 -14.24 -13.56
C SER A 92 -12.70 -13.15 -12.72
N THR A 93 -11.39 -12.96 -12.91
CA THR A 93 -10.64 -11.90 -12.23
C THR A 93 -9.68 -11.20 -13.18
N PHE A 94 -9.56 -9.89 -13.00
CA PHE A 94 -8.55 -9.05 -13.63
C PHE A 94 -7.87 -8.20 -12.56
N VAL A 95 -6.56 -8.32 -12.46
CA VAL A 95 -5.76 -7.66 -11.42
C VAL A 95 -4.72 -6.79 -12.09
N LEU A 96 -4.69 -5.50 -11.77
CA LEU A 96 -3.66 -4.55 -12.20
C LEU A 96 -2.72 -4.27 -11.03
N ALA A 97 -1.43 -4.22 -11.32
CA ALA A 97 -0.43 -3.73 -10.38
C ALA A 97 -0.49 -2.19 -10.31
N LEU A 98 -0.55 -1.65 -9.09
CA LEU A 98 -0.30 -0.22 -8.84
C LEU A 98 1.13 -0.07 -8.33
N VAL A 99 1.98 0.53 -9.15
CA VAL A 99 3.38 0.81 -8.82
C VAL A 99 3.55 2.29 -8.52
N VAL A 100 4.17 2.60 -7.38
CA VAL A 100 4.46 3.97 -6.92
C VAL A 100 5.92 3.99 -6.46
N LYS A 101 6.73 4.96 -6.91
CA LYS A 101 8.18 5.02 -6.60
C LYS A 101 8.91 3.68 -6.89
N ALA A 102 8.56 3.02 -7.99
CA ALA A 102 9.08 1.71 -8.42
C ALA A 102 8.79 0.52 -7.49
N GLU A 103 7.91 0.67 -6.50
CA GLU A 103 7.48 -0.40 -5.61
C GLU A 103 6.01 -0.76 -5.84
N LEU A 104 5.64 -2.03 -5.58
CA LEU A 104 4.25 -2.47 -5.61
C LEU A 104 3.51 -1.84 -4.42
N TRP A 105 2.78 -0.77 -4.68
CA TRP A 105 2.02 -0.02 -3.69
C TRP A 105 0.67 -0.69 -3.38
N GLY A 106 0.02 -1.24 -4.41
CA GLY A 106 -1.28 -1.89 -4.26
C GLY A 106 -1.74 -2.61 -5.52
N LEU A 107 -3.01 -3.02 -5.52
CA LEU A 107 -3.64 -3.73 -6.64
C LEU A 107 -5.01 -3.11 -6.94
N ILE A 108 -5.36 -3.02 -8.22
CA ILE A 108 -6.76 -2.83 -8.64
C ILE A 108 -7.29 -4.21 -9.02
N ILE A 109 -8.24 -4.72 -8.24
CA ILE A 109 -8.80 -6.06 -8.42
C ILE A 109 -10.24 -5.93 -8.93
N CYS A 110 -10.52 -6.57 -10.06
CA CYS A 110 -11.84 -6.63 -10.66
C CYS A 110 -12.32 -8.08 -10.69
N HIS A 111 -13.44 -8.35 -10.04
CA HIS A 111 -14.09 -9.66 -10.04
C HIS A 111 -15.41 -9.62 -10.82
N ASP A 112 -15.72 -10.69 -11.54
CA ASP A 112 -17.06 -10.94 -12.06
C ASP A 112 -17.55 -12.34 -11.62
N LEU A 113 -18.87 -12.45 -11.42
CA LEU A 113 -19.53 -13.68 -10.98
C LEU A 113 -19.80 -14.63 -12.15
N THR A 114 -19.52 -14.20 -13.37
CA THR A 114 -19.56 -15.01 -14.60
C THR A 114 -18.21 -14.95 -15.32
N PRO A 115 -17.86 -15.96 -16.13
CA PRO A 115 -16.70 -15.88 -17.01
C PRO A 115 -16.77 -14.62 -17.88
N LYS A 116 -15.64 -13.91 -18.00
CA LYS A 116 -15.57 -12.64 -18.69
C LYS A 116 -14.17 -12.39 -19.23
N TYR A 117 -14.09 -12.32 -20.54
CA TYR A 117 -12.85 -11.99 -21.24
C TYR A 117 -12.72 -10.48 -21.44
N VAL A 118 -11.59 -9.91 -21.05
CA VAL A 118 -11.23 -8.50 -21.33
C VAL A 118 -10.39 -8.42 -22.62
N PRO A 119 -10.87 -7.76 -23.69
CA PRO A 119 -10.13 -7.58 -24.95
C PRO A 119 -8.77 -6.88 -24.80
N CYS A 120 -7.82 -7.18 -25.70
CA CYS A 120 -6.45 -6.65 -25.62
C CYS A 120 -6.39 -5.11 -25.57
N ALA A 121 -7.23 -4.44 -26.37
CA ALA A 121 -7.28 -2.97 -26.41
C ALA A 121 -7.72 -2.39 -25.06
N ASP A 122 -8.73 -3.00 -24.42
CA ASP A 122 -9.22 -2.58 -23.11
C ASP A 122 -8.16 -2.85 -22.03
N ARG A 123 -7.44 -3.97 -22.11
CA ARG A 123 -6.33 -4.24 -21.18
C ARG A 123 -5.24 -3.17 -21.27
N ALA A 124 -4.89 -2.73 -22.48
CA ALA A 124 -3.91 -1.65 -22.65
C ALA A 124 -4.39 -0.33 -22.04
N ALA A 125 -5.66 0.03 -22.23
CA ALA A 125 -6.25 1.22 -21.61
C ALA A 125 -6.28 1.13 -20.08
N LEU A 126 -6.57 -0.05 -19.52
CA LEU A 126 -6.56 -0.31 -18.08
C LEU A 126 -5.15 -0.21 -17.47
N VAL A 127 -4.13 -0.72 -18.18
CA VAL A 127 -2.73 -0.55 -17.77
C VAL A 127 -2.35 0.93 -17.73
N PHE A 128 -2.67 1.67 -18.79
CA PHE A 128 -2.42 3.12 -18.84
C PHE A 128 -3.11 3.87 -17.68
N LEU A 129 -4.35 3.48 -17.34
CA LEU A 129 -5.06 4.05 -16.20
C LEU A 129 -4.34 3.76 -14.88
N ALA A 130 -3.91 2.52 -14.66
CA ALA A 130 -3.19 2.13 -13.44
C ALA A 130 -1.85 2.86 -13.31
N GLU A 131 -1.08 3.00 -14.40
CA GLU A 131 0.16 3.78 -14.43
C GLU A 131 -0.08 5.25 -14.12
N THR A 132 -1.14 5.85 -14.70
CA THR A 132 -1.52 7.24 -14.42
C THR A 132 -1.91 7.43 -12.96
N MET A 133 -2.66 6.48 -12.39
CA MET A 133 -3.00 6.49 -10.97
C MET A 133 -1.77 6.39 -10.08
N GLY A 134 -0.81 5.52 -10.41
CA GLY A 134 0.47 5.40 -9.70
C GLY A 134 1.22 6.73 -9.64
N LEU A 135 1.34 7.43 -10.78
CA LEU A 135 1.97 8.75 -10.86
C LEU A 135 1.22 9.82 -10.03
N LEU A 136 -0.11 9.79 -10.04
CA LEU A 136 -0.92 10.72 -9.24
C LEU A 136 -0.73 10.48 -7.74
N ILE A 137 -0.71 9.22 -7.31
CA ILE A 137 -0.45 8.84 -5.92
C ILE A 137 0.96 9.28 -5.51
N GLU A 138 1.96 9.05 -6.36
CA GLU A 138 3.34 9.48 -6.12
C GLU A 138 3.42 11.00 -5.89
N CYS A 139 2.81 11.78 -6.78
CA CYS A 139 2.77 13.22 -6.68
C CYS A 139 2.05 13.71 -5.41
N ASP A 140 0.98 13.02 -4.99
CA ASP A 140 0.23 13.38 -3.78
C ASP A 140 1.04 13.08 -2.52
N LEU A 141 1.70 11.92 -2.45
CA LEU A 141 2.59 11.54 -1.35
C LEU A 141 3.75 12.54 -1.23
N GLU A 142 4.39 12.93 -2.34
CA GLU A 142 5.45 13.94 -2.32
C GLU A 142 4.96 15.30 -1.81
N LYS A 143 3.75 15.72 -2.18
CA LYS A 143 3.15 16.96 -1.67
C LYS A 143 2.91 16.89 -0.18
N MET A 144 2.40 15.76 0.32
CA MET A 144 2.20 15.54 1.75
C MET A 144 3.52 15.58 2.51
N GLU A 145 4.55 14.87 2.01
CA GLU A 145 5.91 14.88 2.58
C GLU A 145 6.50 16.29 2.63
N MET A 146 6.37 17.06 1.54
CA MET A 146 6.83 18.46 1.49
C MET A 146 6.07 19.36 2.47
N ALA A 147 4.76 19.18 2.60
CA ALA A 147 3.94 19.96 3.53
C ALA A 147 4.32 19.67 4.98
N GLU A 148 4.54 18.41 5.34
CA GLU A 148 5.00 18.01 6.67
C GLU A 148 6.42 18.53 6.96
N MET A 149 7.34 18.43 6.00
CA MET A 149 8.69 18.97 6.15
C MET A 149 8.66 20.49 6.36
N GLN A 150 7.80 21.21 5.63
CA GLN A 150 7.62 22.64 5.80
C GLN A 150 7.00 22.99 7.16
N ARG A 151 5.99 22.23 7.60
CA ARG A 151 5.38 22.36 8.93
C ARG A 151 6.42 22.19 10.03
N ALA A 152 7.19 21.10 9.99
CA ALA A 152 8.27 20.82 10.94
C ALA A 152 9.35 21.90 10.92
N ARG A 153 9.70 22.43 9.73
CA ARG A 153 10.68 23.52 9.60
C ARG A 153 10.20 24.81 10.25
N VAL A 154 8.93 25.18 10.05
CA VAL A 154 8.32 26.38 10.66
C VAL A 154 8.26 26.22 12.18
N ALA A 155 7.78 25.08 12.68
CA ALA A 155 7.73 24.79 14.10
C ALA A 155 9.12 24.84 14.75
N ARG A 156 10.14 24.26 14.09
CA ARG A 156 11.53 24.31 14.55
C ARG A 156 12.08 25.73 14.60
N GLN A 157 11.81 26.56 13.59
CA GLN A 157 12.25 27.95 13.58
C GLN A 157 11.56 28.77 14.68
N ALA A 158 10.26 28.55 14.92
CA ALA A 158 9.53 29.20 16.00
C ALA A 158 10.11 28.81 17.36
N MET A 159 10.45 27.53 17.56
CA MET A 159 11.08 27.06 18.79
C MET A 159 12.46 27.68 19.03
N ILE A 160 13.30 27.76 17.99
CA ILE A 160 14.62 28.40 18.11
C ILE A 160 14.49 29.87 18.55
N ARG A 161 13.48 30.59 18.05
CA ARG A 161 13.21 31.97 18.49
C ARG A 161 12.76 32.04 19.94
N ALA A 162 11.83 31.17 20.35
CA ALA A 162 11.36 31.10 21.74
C ALA A 162 12.52 30.82 22.72
N LEU A 163 13.46 29.96 22.33
CA LEU A 163 14.67 29.66 23.10
C LEU A 163 15.65 30.83 23.19
N GLN A 164 15.65 31.76 22.23
CA GLN A 164 16.47 32.97 22.28
C GLN A 164 15.85 34.07 23.16
N GLU A 165 14.54 34.01 23.40
CA GLU A 165 13.78 35.02 24.16
C GLU A 165 13.59 34.64 25.64
N THR A 166 13.98 33.43 26.04
CA THR A 166 13.77 32.90 27.41
C THR A 166 15.10 32.55 28.07
N ASP A 167 15.27 32.91 29.35
CA ASP A 167 16.47 32.55 30.13
C ASP A 167 16.45 31.09 30.59
N ASP A 168 15.26 30.50 30.80
CA ASP A 168 15.07 29.08 31.12
C ASP A 168 14.55 28.30 29.90
N ILE A 169 15.46 27.55 29.28
CA ILE A 169 15.18 26.61 28.19
C ILE A 169 14.06 25.64 28.56
N SER A 170 13.97 25.25 29.83
CA SER A 170 13.05 24.24 30.31
C SER A 170 11.59 24.72 30.25
N GLU A 171 11.35 26.02 30.47
CA GLU A 171 10.04 26.66 30.31
C GLU A 171 9.66 26.78 28.84
N ALA A 172 10.62 27.11 27.96
CA ALA A 172 10.37 27.19 26.52
C ALA A 172 9.85 25.86 25.94
N PHE A 173 10.37 24.71 26.42
CA PHE A 173 9.93 23.38 25.96
C PHE A 173 8.58 22.93 26.53
N THR A 174 8.09 23.50 27.63
CA THR A 174 6.96 22.95 28.39
C THR A 174 5.78 23.89 28.59
N CYS A 175 6.01 25.18 28.80
CA CYS A 175 5.01 26.17 29.19
C CYS A 175 4.72 27.24 28.12
N GLY A 176 5.60 27.40 27.13
CA GLY A 176 5.45 28.39 26.07
C GLY A 176 4.31 28.10 25.08
N PRO A 177 3.84 29.11 24.32
CA PRO A 177 2.85 28.94 23.24
C PRO A 177 3.39 28.13 22.06
N GLN A 178 4.72 28.07 21.92
CA GLN A 178 5.44 27.14 21.05
C GLN A 178 6.27 26.26 21.98
N ASN A 179 5.93 24.98 22.04
CA ASN A 179 6.53 24.02 22.97
C ASN A 179 6.71 22.68 22.24
N ILE A 180 7.14 21.64 22.95
CA ILE A 180 7.46 20.35 22.32
C ILE A 180 6.29 19.70 21.56
N SER A 181 5.04 19.92 21.96
CA SER A 181 3.87 19.38 21.25
C SER A 181 3.56 20.12 19.94
N SER A 182 4.18 21.29 19.70
CA SER A 182 4.12 21.94 18.39
C SER A 182 5.16 21.41 17.40
N LEU A 183 6.17 20.68 17.90
CA LEU A 183 7.23 20.06 17.09
C LEU A 183 6.95 18.59 16.75
N ILE A 184 6.34 17.87 17.70
CA ILE A 184 6.07 16.44 17.60
C ILE A 184 4.60 16.23 17.92
N ASP A 185 3.93 15.40 17.12
CA ASP A 185 2.55 15.00 17.42
C ASP A 185 2.55 14.11 18.66
N CYS A 186 2.26 14.72 19.81
CA CYS A 186 2.19 14.05 21.09
C CYS A 186 1.06 14.62 21.95
N THR A 187 0.50 13.75 22.80
CA THR A 187 -0.52 14.16 23.78
C THR A 187 0.10 14.76 25.03
N GLY A 188 1.39 14.52 25.27
CA GLY A 188 2.14 15.11 26.37
C GLY A 188 3.63 14.82 26.28
N ALA A 189 4.40 15.54 27.09
CA ALA A 189 5.85 15.47 27.13
C ALA A 189 6.39 15.82 28.50
N CYS A 190 7.55 15.25 28.82
CA CYS A 190 8.21 15.42 30.10
C CYS A 190 9.69 15.76 29.88
N LEU A 191 10.16 16.84 30.50
CA LEU A 191 11.56 17.26 30.51
C LEU A 191 12.13 16.98 31.89
N VAL A 192 13.13 16.10 31.95
CA VAL A 192 13.85 15.77 33.18
C VAL A 192 15.23 16.41 33.13
N ARG A 193 15.52 17.30 34.07
CA ARG A 193 16.80 17.96 34.22
C ARG A 193 17.15 18.09 35.69
N ASP A 194 18.29 17.53 36.07
CA ASP A 194 18.69 17.37 37.47
C ASP A 194 17.57 16.65 38.26
N ASP A 195 17.14 17.17 39.41
CA ASP A 195 16.03 16.63 40.21
C ASP A 195 14.67 17.26 39.86
N ARG A 196 14.55 17.96 38.73
CA ARG A 196 13.32 18.63 38.29
C ARG A 196 12.69 17.92 37.10
N VAL A 197 11.38 17.70 37.23
CA VAL A 197 10.53 17.10 36.21
C VAL A 197 9.50 18.13 35.80
N LEU A 198 9.60 18.62 34.56
CA LEU A 198 8.63 19.54 33.97
C LEU A 198 7.76 18.78 32.98
N ARG A 199 6.45 19.00 33.05
CA ARG A 199 5.46 18.22 32.32
C ARG A 199 4.59 19.15 31.50
N SER A 200 4.21 18.72 30.30
CA SER A 200 3.29 19.42 29.41
C SER A 200 2.31 18.42 28.81
N GLY A 201 1.03 18.77 28.74
CA GLY A 201 -0.03 17.88 28.25
C GLY A 201 -0.28 16.65 29.14
N ALA A 202 -0.78 15.57 28.53
CA ALA A 202 -1.08 14.31 29.18
C ALA A 202 0.18 13.45 29.37
N THR A 203 0.69 13.40 30.60
CA THR A 203 1.87 12.60 30.97
C THR A 203 1.56 11.62 32.11
N PRO A 204 2.20 10.43 32.17
CA PRO A 204 2.06 9.50 33.29
C PRO A 204 2.52 10.14 34.62
N SER A 205 1.93 9.78 35.76
CA SER A 205 2.39 10.29 37.06
C SER A 205 3.75 9.70 37.47
N ASP A 206 4.43 10.28 38.47
CA ASP A 206 5.70 9.74 39.00
C ASP A 206 5.58 8.31 39.57
N ALA A 207 4.36 7.84 39.84
CA ALA A 207 4.07 6.52 40.40
C ALA A 207 3.69 5.45 39.36
N GLN A 208 3.65 5.81 38.07
CA GLN A 208 3.35 4.91 36.95
C GLN A 208 4.62 4.62 36.16
#